data_AF-A0A958ZNW5-F1
#
_entry.id   AF-A0A958ZNW5-F1
#
_cell.length_a   1.000
_cell.length_b   1.000
_cell.length_c   1.000
_cell.angle_alpha   90.00
_cell.angle_beta   90.00
_cell.angle_gamma   90.00
#
_symmetry.space_group_name_H-M   'P 1'
#
loop_
_entity.id
_entity.type
_entity.pdbx_description
1 polymer ?
#
loop_
_entity_poly.entity_id
_entity_poly.type
_entity_poly.pdbx_seq_one_letter_code
_entity_poly.pdbx_strand_id
1 'polypeptide(L)'
;MTELLKSVLESVGLREIMIDRDNQPAFDRNQFLIYTPPEYLQSENRDRDEVHRMTEEVLLHKATGLRVKYLVTESYYRDELRYRAVEIFIIAFNGKRFVVENWHQNEGVFVTTEGSVPLESVSRAISF
;
A
#
# COMPACT_ATOMS: atom_id res chain seq x y z
N MET A 1 -7.16 8.58 -8.26
CA MET A 1 -6.55 7.34 -8.80
C MET A 1 -7.25 6.94 -10.11
N THR A 2 -6.61 6.20 -11.03
CA THR A 2 -7.26 5.72 -12.28
C THR A 2 -8.18 4.52 -12.00
N GLU A 3 -9.10 4.19 -12.92
CA GLU A 3 -10.00 3.03 -12.75
C GLU A 3 -9.26 1.69 -12.71
N LEU A 4 -8.17 1.54 -13.50
CA LEU A 4 -7.34 0.34 -13.45
C LEU A 4 -6.70 0.14 -12.07
N LEU A 5 -6.15 1.21 -11.49
CA LEU A 5 -5.56 1.15 -10.15
C LEU A 5 -6.59 0.85 -9.06
N LYS A 6 -7.81 1.39 -9.18
CA LYS A 6 -8.91 1.03 -8.27
C LYS A 6 -9.24 -0.46 -8.36
N SER A 7 -9.33 -1.00 -9.57
CA SER A 7 -9.55 -2.44 -9.78
C SER A 7 -8.43 -3.30 -9.17
N VAL A 8 -7.17 -2.85 -9.26
CA VAL A 8 -6.04 -3.50 -8.57
C VAL A 8 -6.24 -3.50 -7.05
N LEU A 9 -6.64 -2.38 -6.44
CA LEU A 9 -6.92 -2.35 -4.99
C LEU A 9 -8.06 -3.31 -4.62
N GLU A 10 -9.16 -3.28 -5.36
CA GLU A 10 -10.34 -4.09 -5.09
C GLU A 10 -10.05 -5.59 -5.19
N SER A 11 -9.18 -6.00 -6.12
CA SER A 11 -8.77 -7.39 -6.29
C SER A 11 -8.04 -8.00 -5.08
N VAL A 12 -7.52 -7.16 -4.17
CA VAL A 12 -6.93 -7.57 -2.89
C VAL A 12 -7.76 -7.13 -1.68
N GLY A 13 -9.00 -6.67 -1.89
CA GLY A 13 -9.90 -6.26 -0.80
C GLY A 13 -9.59 -4.87 -0.21
N LEU A 14 -8.85 -4.02 -0.93
CA LEU A 14 -8.55 -2.64 -0.56
C LEU A 14 -9.36 -1.63 -1.38
N ARG A 15 -9.34 -0.37 -0.96
CA ARG A 15 -9.96 0.76 -1.68
C ARG A 15 -9.06 1.99 -1.66
N GLU A 16 -9.31 2.93 -2.58
CA GLU A 16 -8.59 4.22 -2.64
C GLU A 16 -8.73 4.99 -1.32
N ILE A 17 -9.92 4.95 -0.71
CA ILE A 17 -10.19 5.53 0.61
C ILE A 17 -10.80 4.45 1.49
N MET A 18 -10.21 4.24 2.66
CA MET A 18 -10.73 3.35 3.68
C MET A 18 -10.77 4.06 5.02
N ILE A 19 -11.69 3.64 5.87
CA ILE A 19 -11.91 4.22 7.19
C ILE A 19 -11.86 3.07 8.19
N ASP A 20 -10.91 3.16 9.13
CA ASP A 20 -10.82 2.25 10.26
C ASP A 20 -11.46 2.95 11.46
N ARG A 21 -12.46 2.30 12.06
CA ARG A 21 -13.18 2.79 13.24
C ARG A 21 -13.14 1.72 14.30
N ASP A 22 -13.39 2.09 15.55
CA ASP A 22 -13.51 1.15 16.65
C ASP A 22 -14.41 -0.05 16.28
N ASN A 23 -13.83 -1.25 16.37
CA ASN A 23 -14.44 -2.55 16.03
C ASN A 23 -14.85 -2.75 14.55
N GLN A 24 -14.42 -1.88 13.64
CA GLN A 24 -14.66 -1.99 12.20
C GLN A 24 -13.35 -1.72 11.44
N PRO A 25 -12.48 -2.74 11.29
CA PRO A 25 -11.22 -2.56 10.59
C PRO A 25 -11.46 -2.21 9.12
N ALA A 26 -10.63 -1.31 8.59
CA ALA A 26 -10.70 -0.84 7.21
C ALA A 26 -10.48 -1.95 6.15
N PHE A 27 -9.75 -3.01 6.52
CA PHE A 27 -9.35 -4.13 5.66
C PHE A 27 -9.06 -5.37 6.52
N ASP A 28 -8.95 -6.54 5.90
CA ASP A 28 -8.61 -7.79 6.60
C ASP A 28 -7.13 -7.80 7.04
N ARG A 29 -6.87 -7.40 8.28
CA ARG A 29 -5.51 -7.35 8.85
C ARG A 29 -4.76 -8.69 8.80
N ASN A 30 -5.43 -9.83 8.64
CA ASN A 30 -4.76 -11.12 8.48
C ASN A 30 -4.11 -11.28 7.10
N GLN A 31 -4.58 -10.58 6.08
CA GLN A 31 -4.05 -10.65 4.72
C GLN A 31 -2.89 -9.69 4.47
N PHE A 32 -2.67 -8.73 5.37
CA PHE A 32 -1.70 -7.66 5.19
C PHE A 32 -0.65 -7.62 6.29
N LEU A 33 0.54 -7.17 5.92
CA LEU A 33 1.53 -6.63 6.86
C LEU A 33 1.53 -5.11 6.71
N ILE A 34 1.71 -4.40 7.82
CA ILE A 34 1.74 -2.93 7.86
C ILE A 34 3.15 -2.52 8.27
N TYR A 35 3.74 -1.57 7.55
CA TYR A 35 5.03 -0.99 7.95
C TYR A 35 5.15 0.46 7.49
N THR A 36 5.90 1.25 8.25
CA THR A 36 6.29 2.60 7.84
C THR A 36 7.52 2.52 6.93
N PRO A 37 7.50 3.13 5.73
CA PRO A 37 8.64 3.10 4.83
C PRO A 37 9.87 3.78 5.45
N PRO A 38 11.08 3.20 5.38
CA PRO A 38 12.31 3.82 5.89
C PRO A 38 12.57 5.20 5.27
N GLU A 39 12.25 5.38 3.99
CA GLU A 39 12.38 6.66 3.29
C GLU A 39 11.53 7.75 3.93
N TYR A 40 10.37 7.39 4.49
CA TYR A 40 9.50 8.33 5.20
C TYR A 40 10.07 8.66 6.58
N LEU A 41 10.57 7.67 7.32
CA LEU A 41 11.16 7.86 8.65
C LEU A 41 12.34 8.84 8.66
N GLN A 42 13.05 8.92 7.53
CA GLN A 42 14.20 9.80 7.32
C GLN A 42 13.84 11.10 6.57
N SER A 43 12.57 11.30 6.21
CA SER A 43 12.13 12.46 5.44
C SER A 43 11.82 13.67 6.31
N GLU A 44 12.03 14.86 5.75
CA GLU A 44 11.57 16.13 6.36
C GLU A 44 10.04 16.21 6.50
N ASN A 45 9.30 15.41 5.72
CA ASN A 45 7.84 15.37 5.76
C ASN A 45 7.32 14.76 7.06
N ARG A 46 8.07 13.83 7.67
CA ARG A 46 7.67 13.17 8.90
C ARG A 46 7.36 14.17 10.02
N ASP A 47 8.26 15.12 10.25
CA ASP A 47 8.11 16.10 11.34
C ASP A 47 6.89 17.00 11.11
N ARG A 48 6.60 17.33 9.85
CA ARG A 48 5.41 18.11 9.46
C ARG A 48 4.13 17.30 9.62
N ASP A 49 4.15 16.05 9.19
CA ASP A 49 2.99 15.16 9.22
C ASP A 49 2.63 14.79 10.65
N GLU A 50 3.60 14.61 11.55
CA GLU A 50 3.36 14.35 12.97
C GLU A 50 2.55 15.48 13.63
N VAL A 51 2.88 16.74 13.30
CA VAL A 51 2.10 17.92 13.75
C VAL A 51 0.64 17.85 13.26
N HIS A 52 0.43 17.31 12.06
CA HIS A 52 -0.89 17.14 11.46
C HIS A 52 -1.57 15.79 11.75
N ARG A 53 -0.98 14.95 12.61
CA ARG A 53 -1.45 13.58 12.90
C ARG A 53 -1.61 12.74 11.64
N MET A 54 -0.65 12.89 10.74
CA MET A 54 -0.54 12.18 9.48
C MET A 54 0.67 11.25 9.53
N THR A 55 0.56 10.11 8.88
CA THR A 55 1.67 9.16 8.72
C THR A 55 1.61 8.48 7.35
N GLU A 56 2.76 8.10 6.80
CA GLU A 56 2.79 7.17 5.66
C GLU A 56 2.89 5.73 6.16
N GLU A 57 1.99 4.88 5.68
CA GLU A 57 2.02 3.45 5.91
C GLU A 57 2.00 2.69 4.59
N VAL A 58 2.65 1.54 4.56
CA VAL A 58 2.57 0.59 3.45
C VAL A 58 1.82 -0.65 3.91
N LEU A 59 0.76 -0.99 3.19
CA LEU A 59 0.08 -2.28 3.31
C LEU A 59 0.68 -3.25 2.29
N LEU A 60 1.29 -4.33 2.79
CA LEU A 60 1.87 -5.42 2.01
C LEU A 60 0.91 -6.62 2.01
N HIS A 61 0.32 -6.92 0.85
CA HIS A 61 -0.54 -8.09 0.68
C HIS A 61 0.30 -9.37 0.71
N LYS A 62 0.07 -10.24 1.69
CA LYS A 62 0.93 -11.41 1.96
C LYS A 62 0.95 -12.40 0.80
N ALA A 63 -0.19 -12.61 0.12
CA ALA A 63 -0.27 -13.59 -0.95
C ALA A 63 0.46 -13.14 -2.22
N THR A 64 0.31 -11.86 -2.58
CA THR A 64 0.79 -11.36 -3.89
C THR A 64 2.09 -10.58 -3.82
N GLY A 65 2.44 -10.05 -2.65
CA GLY A 65 3.55 -9.09 -2.52
C GLY A 65 3.21 -7.70 -3.05
N LEU A 66 1.95 -7.44 -3.44
CA LEU A 66 1.48 -6.10 -3.80
C LEU A 66 1.61 -5.18 -2.59
N ARG A 67 2.13 -3.97 -2.81
CA ARG A 67 2.30 -2.95 -1.78
C ARG A 67 1.49 -1.72 -2.16
N VAL A 68 0.80 -1.17 -1.17
CA VAL A 68 0.05 0.07 -1.35
C VAL A 68 0.51 1.05 -0.29
N LYS A 69 1.04 2.19 -0.75
CA LYS A 69 1.35 3.32 0.12
C LYS A 69 0.07 4.08 0.41
N TYR A 70 -0.23 4.24 1.69
CA TYR A 70 -1.34 5.03 2.19
C TYR A 70 -0.82 6.22 2.98
N LEU A 71 -1.49 7.36 2.81
CA LEU A 71 -1.44 8.45 3.76
C LEU A 71 -2.56 8.24 4.77
N VAL A 72 -2.17 8.09 6.03
CA VAL A 72 -3.09 7.82 7.14
C VAL A 72 -3.27 9.11 7.93
N THR A 73 -4.52 9.50 8.18
CA THR A 73 -4.86 10.66 9.01
C THR A 73 -5.68 10.21 10.19
N GLU A 74 -5.26 10.56 11.40
CA GLU A 74 -6.00 10.29 12.63
C GLU A 74 -6.94 11.45 12.96
N SER A 75 -8.18 11.15 13.33
CA SER A 75 -9.12 12.15 13.82
C SER A 75 -8.65 12.79 15.14
N TYR A 76 -9.16 13.98 15.46
CA TYR A 76 -8.79 14.66 16.71
C TYR A 76 -9.16 13.86 17.97
N TYR A 77 -10.25 13.10 17.91
CA TYR A 77 -10.78 12.27 18.98
C TYR A 77 -10.21 10.83 18.97
N ARG A 78 -9.34 10.50 18.02
CA ARG A 78 -8.68 9.19 17.85
C ARG A 78 -9.64 8.01 17.65
N ASP A 79 -10.86 8.30 17.20
CA ASP A 79 -11.93 7.33 16.94
C ASP A 79 -11.95 6.85 15.48
N GLU A 80 -11.19 7.51 14.60
CA GLU A 80 -11.16 7.21 13.16
C GLU A 80 -9.75 7.37 12.58
N LEU A 81 -9.29 6.36 11.85
CA LEU A 81 -8.14 6.44 10.96
C LEU A 81 -8.62 6.44 9.52
N ARG A 82 -8.25 7.47 8.76
CA ARG A 82 -8.55 7.56 7.34
C ARG A 82 -7.31 7.22 6.53
N TYR A 83 -7.42 6.17 5.73
CA TYR A 83 -6.41 5.74 4.77
C TYR A 83 -6.75 6.32 3.40
N ARG A 84 -5.79 7.00 2.75
CA ARG A 84 -5.88 7.43 1.34
C ARG A 84 -4.72 6.83 0.54
N ALA A 85 -5.03 6.02 -0.46
CA ALA A 85 -4.02 5.40 -1.31
C ALA A 85 -3.29 6.46 -2.13
N VAL A 86 -1.96 6.40 -2.10
CA VAL A 86 -1.06 7.33 -2.81
C VAL A 86 -0.41 6.63 -3.99
N GLU A 87 0.08 5.41 -3.79
CA GLU A 87 0.84 4.68 -4.81
C GLU A 87 0.67 3.17 -4.62
N ILE A 88 0.62 2.44 -5.74
CA ILE A 88 0.64 0.99 -5.77
C ILE A 88 1.96 0.55 -6.40
N PHE A 89 2.68 -0.36 -5.76
CA PHE A 89 3.99 -0.80 -6.21
C PHE A 89 4.28 -2.24 -5.81
N ILE A 90 5.33 -2.81 -6.40
CA ILE A 90 5.90 -4.11 -6.05
C ILE A 90 7.42 -3.98 -5.91
N ILE A 91 8.02 -4.92 -5.21
CA ILE A 91 9.47 -5.05 -5.11
C ILE A 91 9.85 -6.44 -5.63
N ALA A 92 10.69 -6.51 -6.65
CA ALA A 92 11.21 -7.77 -7.16
C ALA A 92 12.29 -8.35 -6.23
N PHE A 93 12.62 -9.63 -6.37
CA PHE A 93 13.65 -10.27 -5.53
C PHE A 93 15.04 -9.64 -5.61
N ASN A 94 15.35 -8.94 -6.72
CA ASN A 94 16.58 -8.16 -6.86
C ASN A 94 16.54 -6.82 -6.11
N GLY A 95 15.48 -6.53 -5.35
CA GLY A 95 15.29 -5.30 -4.60
C GLY A 95 14.74 -4.13 -5.42
N LYS A 96 14.58 -4.29 -6.74
CA LYS A 96 14.06 -3.21 -7.59
C LYS A 96 12.56 -2.97 -7.33
N ARG A 97 12.21 -1.71 -7.10
CA ARG A 97 10.83 -1.22 -6.95
C ARG A 97 10.24 -0.91 -8.32
N PHE A 98 8.98 -1.31 -8.54
CA PHE A 98 8.22 -0.98 -9.75
C PHE A 98 6.85 -0.42 -9.37
N VAL A 99 6.45 0.69 -9.98
CA VAL A 99 5.11 1.28 -9.81
C VAL A 99 4.13 0.48 -10.67
N VAL A 100 3.08 -0.04 -10.05
CA VAL A 100 2.05 -0.83 -10.73
C VAL A 100 1.03 0.09 -11.38
N GLU A 101 0.68 -0.20 -12.62
CA GLU A 101 -0.38 0.48 -13.37
C GLU A 101 -1.61 -0.42 -13.55
N ASN A 102 -1.41 -1.74 -13.60
CA ASN A 102 -2.46 -2.74 -13.74
C ASN A 102 -2.02 -4.12 -13.22
N TRP A 103 -2.97 -5.03 -13.02
CA TRP A 103 -2.71 -6.43 -12.66
C TRP A 103 -3.56 -7.39 -13.50
N HIS A 104 -2.91 -8.21 -14.31
CA HIS A 104 -3.53 -9.33 -15.01
C HIS A 104 -3.55 -10.56 -14.10
N GLN A 105 -4.54 -10.63 -13.22
CA GLN A 105 -4.63 -11.66 -12.17
C GLN A 105 -4.61 -13.10 -12.70
N ASN A 106 -5.30 -13.36 -13.81
CA ASN A 106 -5.35 -14.69 -14.42
C ASN A 106 -3.99 -15.16 -14.98
N GLU A 107 -3.15 -14.22 -15.38
CA GLU A 107 -1.81 -14.48 -15.92
C GLU A 107 -0.75 -14.40 -14.82
N GLY A 108 -1.10 -13.87 -13.64
CA GLY A 108 -0.14 -13.63 -12.57
C GLY A 108 0.88 -12.54 -12.93
N VAL A 109 0.51 -11.53 -13.72
CA VAL A 109 1.46 -10.51 -14.22
C VAL A 109 1.03 -9.11 -13.79
N PHE A 110 1.94 -8.38 -13.16
CA PHE A 110 1.79 -6.95 -12.92
C PHE A 110 2.28 -6.15 -14.11
N VAL A 111 1.48 -5.20 -14.57
CA VAL A 111 1.91 -4.20 -15.56
C VAL A 111 2.41 -2.99 -14.79
N THR A 112 3.62 -2.55 -15.12
CA THR A 112 4.32 -1.46 -14.47
C THR A 112 4.76 -0.43 -15.50
N THR A 113 5.14 0.75 -15.01
CA THR A 113 5.69 1.83 -15.86
C THR A 113 6.95 1.42 -16.65
N GLU A 114 7.65 0.36 -16.22
CA GLU A 114 8.88 -0.14 -16.83
C GLU A 114 8.69 -1.48 -17.57
N GLY A 115 7.46 -1.97 -17.68
CA GLY A 115 7.12 -3.25 -18.32
C GLY A 115 6.40 -4.22 -17.39
N SER A 116 6.40 -5.50 -17.74
CA SER A 116 5.65 -6.52 -17.02
C SER A 116 6.52 -7.29 -16.03
N VAL A 117 5.98 -7.54 -14.83
CA VAL A 117 6.66 -8.30 -13.76
C VAL A 117 5.78 -9.49 -13.35
N PRO A 118 6.26 -10.73 -13.51
CA PRO A 118 5.54 -11.91 -13.05
C PRO A 118 5.47 -12.01 -11.53
N LEU A 119 4.35 -12.52 -11.00
CA LEU A 119 4.06 -12.66 -9.58
C LEU A 119 5.12 -13.48 -8.82
N GLU A 120 5.67 -14.50 -9.47
CA GLU A 120 6.72 -15.35 -8.93
C GLU A 120 8.03 -14.59 -8.72
N SER A 121 8.25 -13.46 -9.37
CA SER A 121 9.45 -12.62 -9.20
C SER A 121 9.31 -11.57 -8.09
N VAL A 122 8.13 -11.49 -7.45
CA VAL A 122 7.81 -10.46 -6.45
C VAL A 122 8.17 -10.94 -5.04
N SER A 123 8.89 -10.10 -4.31
CA SER A 123 9.18 -10.29 -2.89
C SER A 123 7.95 -10.05 -2.03
N ARG A 124 7.70 -10.99 -1.11
CA ARG A 124 6.63 -10.92 -0.10
C ARG A 124 7.17 -10.60 1.31
N ALA A 125 8.46 -10.29 1.42
CA ALA A 125 9.09 -9.90 2.67
C ALA A 125 9.08 -8.37 2.83
N ILE A 126 9.09 -7.91 4.07
CA ILE A 126 9.49 -6.54 4.38
C ILE A 126 11.02 -6.54 4.33
N SER A 127 11.57 -5.84 3.34
CA SER A 127 13.01 -5.65 3.19
C SER A 127 13.32 -4.19 3.53
N PHE A 128 14.25 -3.97 4.45
CA PHE A 128 14.77 -2.65 4.82
C PHE A 128 16.15 -2.44 4.21
#